data_AF-A0A8J7CBT1-F1
#
_entry.id   AF-A0A8J7CBT1-F1
#
_cell.length_a   1.000
_cell.length_b   1.000
_cell.length_c   1.000
_cell.angle_alpha   90.00
_cell.angle_beta   90.00
_cell.angle_gamma   90.00
#
_symmetry.space_group_name_H-M   'P 1'
#
loop_
_entity.id
_entity.type
_entity.pdbx_description
1 polymer ?
#
loop_
_entity_poly.entity_id
_entity_poly.type
_entity_poly.pdbx_seq_one_letter_code
_entity_poly.pdbx_strand_id
1 'polypeptide(L)'
;MESPTVDIETLQLAGQDVRRLLEKQKDERQILLTQLNILFVTNSALLTVLTISKLLPVFSLFSVAEILLFLLNFTLLINAFLPRQLAVSPNLKDDQLDVYLRMQPIQYQLQTLSDLSITYNTNKQRLDEISQLLLYAAYVTWGIAFVALLHFAGINFLPQLQKL
;
A
#
# COMPACT_ATOMS: atom_id res chain seq x y z
N MET A 1 -8.89 -45.72 -9.12
CA MET A 1 -9.23 -44.48 -8.40
C MET A 1 -10.10 -43.67 -9.34
N GLU A 2 -11.40 -43.64 -9.11
CA GLU A 2 -12.31 -42.79 -9.90
C GLU A 2 -11.97 -41.32 -9.62
N SER A 3 -11.71 -40.56 -10.69
CA SER A 3 -11.55 -39.11 -10.58
C SER A 3 -12.86 -38.54 -10.05
N PRO A 4 -12.86 -37.72 -8.97
CA PRO A 4 -14.08 -37.10 -8.50
C PRO A 4 -14.70 -36.31 -9.66
N THR A 5 -15.94 -36.63 -9.99
CA THR A 5 -16.71 -35.90 -11.01
C THR A 5 -16.96 -34.50 -10.48
N VAL A 6 -16.31 -33.52 -11.09
CA VAL A 6 -16.46 -32.10 -10.73
C VAL A 6 -17.89 -31.68 -11.05
N ASP A 7 -18.62 -31.27 -10.02
CA ASP A 7 -19.97 -30.74 -10.16
C ASP A 7 -19.94 -29.35 -10.81
N ILE A 8 -20.74 -29.17 -11.87
CA ILE A 8 -20.76 -27.95 -12.67
C ILE A 8 -21.34 -26.78 -11.88
N GLU A 9 -22.32 -27.03 -11.01
CA GLU A 9 -22.95 -25.99 -10.18
C GLU A 9 -21.95 -25.42 -9.17
N THR A 10 -21.23 -26.30 -8.46
CA THR A 10 -20.13 -25.93 -7.56
C THR A 10 -19.07 -25.09 -8.30
N LEU A 11 -18.75 -25.45 -9.53
CA LEU A 11 -17.73 -24.76 -10.32
C LEU A 11 -18.17 -23.35 -10.77
N GLN A 12 -19.46 -23.20 -11.10
CA GLN A 12 -20.05 -21.89 -11.39
C GLN A 12 -20.07 -20.99 -10.14
N LEU A 13 -20.44 -21.53 -8.98
CA LEU A 13 -20.41 -20.82 -7.70
C LEU A 13 -18.99 -20.34 -7.37
N ALA A 14 -17.99 -21.22 -7.50
CA ALA A 14 -16.59 -20.86 -7.30
C ALA A 14 -16.14 -19.74 -8.27
N GLY A 15 -16.57 -19.78 -9.53
CA GLY A 15 -16.30 -18.73 -10.51
C GLY A 15 -16.89 -17.38 -10.13
N GLN A 16 -18.12 -17.36 -9.60
CA GLN A 16 -18.75 -16.15 -9.11
C GLN A 16 -18.02 -15.58 -7.89
N ASP A 17 -17.63 -16.43 -6.94
CA ASP A 17 -16.95 -15.99 -5.72
C ASP A 17 -15.56 -15.42 -6.00
N VAL A 18 -14.78 -16.05 -6.89
CA VAL A 18 -13.47 -15.52 -7.31
C VAL A 18 -13.62 -14.14 -7.97
N ARG A 19 -14.65 -13.94 -8.81
CA ARG A 19 -14.92 -12.62 -9.42
C ARG A 19 -15.26 -11.56 -8.37
N ARG A 20 -16.12 -11.90 -7.40
CA ARG A 20 -16.45 -11.01 -6.28
C ARG A 20 -15.22 -10.65 -5.45
N LEU A 21 -14.32 -11.60 -5.20
CA LEU A 21 -13.08 -11.36 -4.47
C LEU A 21 -12.14 -10.42 -5.23
N LEU A 22 -12.03 -10.55 -6.55
CA LEU A 22 -11.25 -9.64 -7.39
C LEU A 22 -11.84 -8.23 -7.43
N GLU A 23 -13.16 -8.11 -7.44
CA GLU A 23 -13.85 -6.82 -7.34
C GLU A 23 -13.59 -6.16 -5.99
N LYS A 24 -13.73 -6.90 -4.88
CA LYS A 24 -13.38 -6.40 -3.55
C LYS A 24 -11.90 -5.98 -3.45
N GLN A 25 -10.99 -6.74 -4.07
CA GLN A 25 -9.57 -6.38 -4.12
C GLN A 25 -9.32 -5.06 -4.87
N LYS A 26 -10.09 -4.79 -5.93
CA LYS A 26 -10.04 -3.51 -6.66
C LYS A 26 -10.49 -2.35 -5.76
N ASP A 27 -11.52 -2.56 -4.95
CA ASP A 27 -12.03 -1.56 -4.00
C ASP A 27 -11.01 -1.30 -2.88
N GLU A 28 -10.43 -2.36 -2.29
CA GLU A 28 -9.36 -2.26 -1.28
C GLU A 28 -8.17 -1.44 -1.81
N ARG A 29 -7.77 -1.67 -3.07
CA ARG A 29 -6.74 -0.87 -3.72
C ARG A 29 -7.13 0.61 -3.81
N GLN A 30 -8.37 0.93 -4.16
CA GLN A 30 -8.83 2.32 -4.23
C GLN A 30 -8.77 3.00 -2.85
N ILE A 31 -9.10 2.26 -1.79
CA ILE A 31 -8.96 2.73 -0.41
C ILE A 31 -7.49 3.03 -0.09
N LEU A 32 -6.56 2.12 -0.42
CA LEU A 32 -5.13 2.31 -0.18
C LEU A 32 -4.57 3.52 -0.95
N LEU A 33 -4.96 3.71 -2.21
CA LEU A 33 -4.59 4.90 -2.98
C LEU A 33 -5.12 6.19 -2.35
N THR A 34 -6.32 6.16 -1.80
CA THR A 34 -6.90 7.29 -1.08
C THR A 34 -6.11 7.60 0.19
N GLN A 35 -5.78 6.58 0.99
CA GLN A 35 -4.96 6.73 2.20
C GLN A 35 -3.56 7.27 1.87
N LEU A 36 -2.94 6.78 0.79
CA LEU A 36 -1.66 7.27 0.29
C LEU A 36 -1.73 8.76 -0.05
N ASN A 37 -2.75 9.18 -0.80
CA ASN A 37 -2.95 10.59 -1.14
C ASN A 37 -3.08 11.47 0.12
N ILE A 38 -3.88 11.02 1.09
CA ILE A 38 -4.04 11.73 2.37
C ILE A 38 -2.69 11.85 3.07
N LEU A 39 -1.95 10.75 3.23
CA LEU A 39 -0.66 10.76 3.91
C LEU A 39 0.37 11.63 3.17
N PHE A 40 0.35 11.65 1.84
CA PHE A 40 1.23 12.51 1.05
C PHE A 40 0.93 14.00 1.27
N VAL A 41 -0.36 14.38 1.30
CA VAL A 41 -0.80 15.75 1.61
C VAL A 41 -0.44 16.12 3.05
N THR A 42 -0.67 15.24 4.03
CA THR A 42 -0.31 15.46 5.43
C THR A 42 1.19 15.62 5.60
N ASN A 43 2.01 14.80 4.92
CA ASN A 43 3.47 14.91 4.99
C ASN A 43 3.97 16.22 4.37
N SER A 44 3.33 16.69 3.30
CA SER A 44 3.62 18.00 2.69
C SER A 44 3.26 19.16 3.63
N ALA A 45 2.14 19.06 4.36
CA ALA A 45 1.76 20.06 5.37
C ALA A 45 2.74 20.07 6.55
N LEU A 46 3.18 18.89 7.03
CA LEU A 46 4.20 18.78 8.07
C LEU A 46 5.53 19.40 7.63
N LEU A 47 5.95 19.22 6.38
CA LEU A 47 7.15 19.88 5.85
C LEU A 47 7.03 21.41 5.96
N THR A 48 5.87 21.98 5.65
CA THR A 48 5.62 23.41 5.82
C THR A 48 5.72 23.83 7.29
N VAL A 49 5.11 23.07 8.20
CA VAL A 49 5.20 23.34 9.66
C VAL A 49 6.64 23.26 10.15
N LEU A 50 7.41 22.24 9.74
CA LEU A 50 8.82 22.08 10.09
C LEU A 50 9.68 23.22 9.50
N THR A 51 9.38 23.66 8.28
CA THR A 51 10.07 24.78 7.63
C THR A 51 9.79 26.10 8.38
N ILE A 52 8.55 26.31 8.82
CA ILE A 52 8.17 27.46 9.67
C ILE A 52 8.83 27.35 11.04
N SER A 53 8.85 26.15 11.64
CA SER A 53 9.54 25.91 12.92
C SER A 53 11.03 26.22 12.84
N LYS A 54 11.67 25.90 11.70
CA LYS A 54 13.09 26.19 11.41
C LYS A 54 13.41 27.63 11.02
N LEU A 55 12.42 28.52 10.89
CA LEU A 55 12.68 29.97 10.89
C LEU A 55 13.15 30.46 12.27
N LEU A 56 13.06 29.64 13.32
CA LEU A 56 13.76 29.87 14.58
C LEU A 56 15.23 29.43 14.43
N PRO A 57 16.22 30.34 14.64
CA PRO A 57 17.61 30.17 14.20
C PRO A 57 18.46 29.31 15.14
N VAL A 58 17.91 28.21 15.67
CA VAL A 58 18.59 27.34 16.63
C VAL A 58 18.59 25.90 16.12
N PHE A 59 19.79 25.42 15.76
CA PHE A 59 20.00 24.05 15.32
C PHE A 59 20.04 23.13 16.56
N SER A 60 18.94 22.46 16.89
CA SER A 60 18.81 21.62 18.09
C SER A 60 18.77 20.12 17.73
N LEU A 61 18.97 19.24 18.73
CA LEU A 61 18.78 17.78 18.55
C LEU A 61 17.39 17.43 18.01
N PHE A 62 16.37 18.23 18.33
CA PHE A 62 15.03 18.08 17.76
C PHE A 62 15.03 18.31 16.25
N SER A 63 15.77 19.31 15.76
CA SER A 63 15.88 19.59 14.32
C SER A 63 16.51 18.42 13.55
N VAL A 64 17.49 17.73 14.15
CA VAL A 64 18.09 16.53 13.54
C VAL A 64 17.08 15.39 13.49
N ALA A 65 16.37 15.14 14.59
CA ALA A 65 15.32 14.11 14.66
C ALA A 65 14.19 14.37 13.66
N GLU A 66 13.73 15.61 13.54
CA GLU A 66 12.70 16.03 12.58
C GLU A 66 13.13 15.76 11.13
N ILE A 67 14.38 16.07 10.75
CA ILE A 67 14.90 15.80 9.39
C ILE A 67 14.93 14.31 9.11
N LEU A 68 15.48 13.52 10.04
CA LEU A 68 15.62 12.08 9.85
C LEU A 68 14.26 11.39 9.75
N LEU A 69 13.32 11.76 10.64
CA LEU A 69 11.95 11.23 10.59
C LEU A 69 11.22 11.66 9.33
N PHE A 70 11.39 12.91 8.89
CA PHE A 70 10.82 13.38 7.63
C PHE A 70 11.37 12.61 6.42
N LEU A 71 12.68 12.39 6.36
CA LEU A 71 13.31 11.64 5.27
C LEU A 71 12.87 10.17 5.25
N LEU A 72 12.75 9.56 6.43
CA LEU A 72 12.18 8.22 6.59
C LEU A 72 10.73 8.17 6.08
N ASN A 73 9.90 9.13 6.49
CA ASN A 73 8.50 9.22 6.07
C ASN A 73 8.37 9.34 4.55
N PHE A 74 9.13 10.28 3.97
CA PHE A 74 9.16 10.51 2.53
C PHE A 74 9.57 9.25 1.77
N THR A 75 10.58 8.53 2.26
CA THR A 75 11.03 7.27 1.66
C THR A 75 9.95 6.20 1.69
N LEU A 76 9.24 6.04 2.81
CA LEU A 76 8.13 5.08 2.94
C LEU A 76 6.98 5.41 1.97
N LEU A 77 6.61 6.68 1.86
CA LEU A 77 5.55 7.12 0.96
C LEU A 77 5.92 6.96 -0.52
N ILE A 78 7.15 7.29 -0.91
CA ILE A 78 7.62 7.07 -2.29
C ILE A 78 7.63 5.57 -2.62
N ASN A 79 8.08 4.72 -1.71
CA ASN A 79 8.04 3.27 -1.90
C ASN A 79 6.61 2.72 -2.01
N ALA A 80 5.66 3.30 -1.27
CA ALA A 80 4.23 2.97 -1.41
C ALA A 80 3.62 3.52 -2.71
N PHE A 81 4.16 4.61 -3.25
CA PHE A 81 3.71 5.25 -4.49
C PHE A 81 4.23 4.57 -5.76
N LEU A 82 5.39 3.90 -5.71
CA LEU A 82 6.00 3.28 -6.88
C LEU A 82 4.98 2.34 -7.57
N PRO A 83 4.70 2.56 -8.87
CA PRO A 83 3.66 1.82 -9.57
C PRO A 83 4.04 0.35 -9.69
N ARG A 84 3.42 -0.50 -8.87
CA ARG A 84 3.54 -1.95 -8.97
C ARG A 84 2.51 -2.43 -9.98
N GLN A 85 2.98 -2.95 -11.12
CA GLN A 85 2.10 -3.52 -12.13
C GLN A 85 1.31 -4.68 -11.51
N LEU A 86 -0.03 -4.62 -11.57
CA LEU A 86 -0.87 -5.72 -11.11
C LEU A 86 -0.72 -6.92 -12.05
N ALA A 87 -0.79 -8.11 -11.47
CA ALA A 87 -0.93 -9.31 -12.27
C ALA A 87 -2.31 -9.22 -12.93
N VAL A 88 -2.32 -9.22 -14.25
CA VAL A 88 -3.53 -9.41 -15.06
C VAL A 88 -3.61 -10.89 -15.37
N SER A 89 -4.84 -11.43 -15.38
CA SER A 89 -5.11 -12.83 -15.71
C SER A 89 -4.27 -13.28 -16.92
N PRO A 90 -3.56 -14.42 -16.82
CA PRO A 90 -2.72 -14.93 -17.90
C PRO A 90 -3.48 -15.22 -19.19
N ASN A 91 -4.78 -15.53 -19.11
CA ASN A 91 -5.60 -15.90 -20.27
C ASN A 91 -5.76 -14.81 -21.34
N LEU A 92 -5.33 -13.57 -21.07
CA LEU A 92 -5.38 -12.45 -22.03
C LEU A 92 -4.04 -12.18 -22.74
N LYS A 93 -2.99 -12.98 -22.47
CA LYS A 93 -1.73 -12.90 -23.22
C LYS A 93 -1.81 -13.77 -24.47
N ASP A 94 -1.38 -13.24 -25.62
CA ASP A 94 -1.45 -13.91 -26.93
C ASP A 94 -0.95 -15.37 -26.90
N ASP A 95 0.18 -15.63 -26.23
CA ASP A 95 0.78 -16.95 -26.17
C ASP A 95 -0.04 -17.99 -25.38
N GLN A 96 -0.85 -17.54 -24.41
CA GLN A 96 -1.67 -18.43 -23.59
C GLN A 96 -3.11 -18.51 -24.09
N LEU A 97 -3.61 -17.49 -24.77
CA LEU A 97 -4.97 -17.45 -25.32
C LEU A 97 -5.22 -18.64 -26.25
N ASP A 98 -4.27 -18.98 -27.12
CA ASP A 98 -4.36 -20.13 -28.02
C ASP A 98 -4.46 -21.48 -27.29
N VAL A 99 -3.84 -21.59 -26.11
CA VAL A 99 -3.94 -22.79 -25.27
C VAL A 99 -5.34 -22.88 -24.67
N TYR A 100 -5.86 -21.77 -24.16
CA TYR A 100 -7.20 -21.68 -23.58
C TYR A 100 -8.31 -21.98 -24.60
N LEU A 101 -8.21 -21.45 -25.82
CA LEU A 101 -9.21 -21.66 -26.89
C LEU A 101 -9.33 -23.12 -27.34
N ARG A 102 -8.29 -23.93 -27.13
CA ARG A 102 -8.26 -25.35 -27.51
C ARG A 102 -8.74 -26.29 -26.40
N MET A 103 -8.98 -25.78 -25.19
CA MET A 103 -9.40 -26.61 -24.05
C MET A 103 -10.87 -27.01 -24.13
N GLN A 104 -11.20 -28.16 -23.54
CA GLN A 104 -12.60 -28.51 -23.29
C GLN A 104 -13.22 -27.56 -22.24
N PRO A 105 -14.54 -27.30 -22.29
CA PRO A 105 -15.19 -26.32 -21.42
C PRO A 105 -14.90 -26.50 -19.92
N ILE A 106 -14.90 -27.72 -19.42
CA ILE A 106 -14.63 -28.02 -18.00
C ILE A 106 -13.15 -27.72 -17.65
N GLN A 107 -12.22 -28.14 -18.51
CA GLN A 107 -10.78 -27.88 -18.32
C GLN A 107 -10.49 -26.38 -18.38
N TYR A 108 -11.12 -25.67 -19.33
CA TYR A 108 -11.03 -24.22 -19.45
C TYR A 108 -11.45 -23.53 -18.15
N GLN A 109 -12.60 -23.90 -17.58
CA GLN A 109 -13.10 -23.24 -16.38
C GLN A 109 -12.23 -23.55 -15.15
N LEU A 110 -11.74 -24.79 -15.00
CA LEU A 110 -10.81 -25.17 -13.93
C LEU A 110 -9.49 -24.41 -14.03
N GLN A 111 -8.90 -24.35 -15.22
CA GLN A 111 -7.65 -23.61 -15.44
C GLN A 111 -7.85 -22.12 -15.17
N THR A 112 -8.96 -21.55 -15.65
CA THR A 112 -9.31 -20.15 -15.39
C THR A 112 -9.42 -19.86 -13.89
N LEU A 113 -10.08 -20.73 -13.12
CA LEU A 113 -10.18 -20.59 -11.67
C LEU A 113 -8.81 -20.63 -10.98
N SER A 114 -7.96 -21.57 -11.37
CA SER A 114 -6.59 -21.68 -10.88
C SER A 114 -5.81 -20.40 -11.14
N ASP A 115 -5.81 -19.93 -12.38
CA ASP A 115 -5.06 -18.74 -12.79
C ASP A 115 -5.56 -17.46 -12.12
N LEU A 116 -6.89 -17.32 -11.94
CA LEU A 116 -7.47 -16.22 -11.18
C LEU A 116 -7.08 -16.29 -9.69
N SER A 117 -6.98 -17.49 -9.10
CA SER A 117 -6.54 -17.64 -7.72
C SER A 117 -5.08 -17.21 -7.52
N ILE A 118 -4.19 -17.57 -8.46
CA ILE A 118 -2.79 -17.14 -8.48
C ILE A 118 -2.70 -15.62 -8.64
N THR A 119 -3.50 -15.06 -9.55
CA THR A 119 -3.60 -13.62 -9.79
C THR A 119 -4.05 -12.89 -8.52
N TYR A 120 -5.09 -13.39 -7.85
CA TYR A 120 -5.60 -12.84 -6.61
C TYR A 120 -4.53 -12.84 -5.51
N ASN A 121 -3.87 -13.98 -5.27
CA ASN A 121 -2.84 -14.10 -4.23
C ASN A 121 -1.65 -13.17 -4.48
N THR A 122 -1.20 -13.09 -5.73
CA THR A 122 -0.09 -12.19 -6.13
C THR A 122 -0.46 -10.72 -5.90
N ASN A 123 -1.67 -10.32 -6.28
CA ASN A 123 -2.14 -8.96 -6.07
C ASN A 123 -2.36 -8.66 -4.58
N LYS A 124 -2.85 -9.63 -3.81
CA LYS A 124 -3.08 -9.48 -2.37
C LYS A 124 -1.77 -9.21 -1.64
N GLN A 125 -0.73 -9.99 -1.90
CA GLN A 125 0.59 -9.77 -1.31
C GLN A 125 1.09 -8.34 -1.59
N ARG A 126 0.94 -7.85 -2.82
CA ARG A 126 1.37 -6.49 -3.18
C ARG A 126 0.57 -5.41 -2.45
N LEU A 127 -0.74 -5.61 -2.27
CA LEU A 127 -1.59 -4.68 -1.51
C LEU A 127 -1.24 -4.71 -0.02
N ASP A 128 -0.96 -5.88 0.54
CA ASP A 128 -0.53 -6.02 1.94
C ASP A 128 0.80 -5.29 2.18
N GLU A 129 1.76 -5.40 1.26
CA GLU A 129 3.02 -4.65 1.33
C GLU A 129 2.79 -3.13 1.25
N ILE A 130 1.90 -2.64 0.38
CA ILE A 130 1.54 -1.21 0.32
C ILE A 130 0.86 -0.76 1.63
N SER A 131 -0.05 -1.57 2.16
CA SER A 131 -0.75 -1.32 3.42
C SER A 131 0.22 -1.22 4.59
N GLN A 132 1.21 -2.11 4.69
CA GLN A 132 2.25 -2.04 5.71
C GLN A 132 3.11 -0.78 5.59
N LEU A 133 3.53 -0.40 4.38
CA LEU A 133 4.28 0.84 4.15
C LEU A 133 3.48 2.07 4.57
N LEU A 134 2.18 2.12 4.25
CA LEU A 134 1.27 3.19 4.66
C LEU A 134 1.10 3.26 6.18
N LEU A 135 0.97 2.11 6.84
CA LEU A 135 0.87 2.01 8.28
C LEU A 135 2.15 2.52 8.98
N TYR A 136 3.32 2.13 8.49
CA TYR A 136 4.58 2.66 9.01
C TYR A 136 4.73 4.15 8.73
N ALA A 137 4.36 4.62 7.53
CA ALA A 137 4.37 6.04 7.21
C ALA A 137 3.47 6.82 8.16
N ALA A 138 2.28 6.32 8.49
CA ALA A 138 1.38 6.95 9.46
C ALA A 138 2.00 7.07 10.86
N TYR A 139 2.67 6.02 11.35
CA TYR A 139 3.38 6.09 12.63
C TYR A 139 4.54 7.09 12.62
N VAL A 140 5.31 7.13 11.54
CA VAL A 140 6.40 8.12 11.41
C VAL A 140 5.82 9.53 11.33
N THR A 141 4.72 9.75 10.60
CA THR A 141 4.00 11.05 10.53
C THR A 141 3.61 11.52 11.93
N TRP A 142 3.02 10.63 12.72
CA TRP A 142 2.64 10.93 14.10
C TRP A 142 3.87 11.24 14.98
N GLY A 143 4.96 10.49 14.80
CA GLY A 143 6.23 10.74 15.48
C GLY A 143 6.81 12.12 15.16
N ILE A 144 6.80 12.55 13.88
CA ILE A 144 7.23 13.89 13.47
C ILE A 144 6.39 14.96 14.19
N ALA A 145 5.07 14.81 14.18
CA ALA A 145 4.18 15.77 14.83
C ALA A 145 4.45 15.87 16.34
N PHE A 146 4.67 14.73 17.00
CA PHE A 146 5.00 14.68 18.41
C PHE A 146 6.34 15.36 18.73
N VAL A 147 7.39 15.07 17.95
CA VAL A 147 8.71 15.71 18.11
C VAL A 147 8.61 17.22 17.90
N ALA A 148 7.88 17.67 16.87
CA ALA A 148 7.68 19.09 16.60
C ALA A 148 6.96 19.80 17.77
N LEU A 149 5.95 19.16 18.37
CA LEU A 149 5.26 19.69 19.56
C LEU A 149 6.19 19.77 20.77
N LEU A 150 7.02 18.74 21.01
CA LEU A 150 8.02 18.77 22.08
C LEU A 150 9.07 19.86 21.85
N HIS A 151 9.52 20.04 20.61
CA HIS A 151 10.45 21.08 20.24
C HIS A 151 9.86 22.46 20.53
N PHE A 152 8.61 22.71 20.12
CA PHE A 152 7.89 23.95 20.41
C PHE A 152 7.74 24.17 21.93
N ALA A 153 7.34 23.15 22.69
CA ALA A 153 7.22 23.24 24.15
C ALA A 153 8.57 23.53 24.81
N GLY A 154 9.64 22.85 24.39
CA GLY A 154 10.99 23.05 24.93
C GLY A 154 11.47 24.49 24.74
N ILE A 155 11.27 25.06 23.55
CA ILE A 155 11.60 26.46 23.25
C ILE A 155 10.83 27.44 24.16
N ASN A 156 9.52 27.22 24.35
CA ASN A 156 8.65 28.17 25.06
C ASN A 156 8.75 28.06 26.59
N PHE A 157 8.95 26.86 27.14
CA PHE A 157 8.94 26.62 28.60
C PHE A 157 10.33 26.50 29.22
N LEU A 158 11.37 26.18 28.43
CA LEU A 158 12.75 25.98 28.90
C LEU A 158 13.73 26.72 27.97
N PRO A 159 13.76 28.06 27.98
CA PRO A 159 14.59 28.87 27.06
C PRO A 159 16.10 28.60 27.22
N GLN A 160 16.54 27.94 28.31
CA GLN A 160 17.92 27.49 28.49
C GLN A 160 18.35 26.41 27.48
N LEU A 161 17.40 25.65 26.92
CA LEU A 161 17.63 24.64 25.87
C LEU A 161 17.83 25.25 24.48
N GLN A 162 17.58 26.55 24.28
CA GLN A 162 17.89 27.23 23.01
C GLN A 162 19.40 27.44 22.78
N LYS A 163 20.25 27.20 23.79
CA LYS A 163 21.71 27.45 23.72
C LYS A 163 22.55 26.17 23.53
N LEU A 164 21.92 25.00 23.47
CA LEU A 164 22.56 23.68 23.35
C LEU A 164 22.26 23.07 21.99
#